data_AF-A0A1F9JW80-F1
#
_entry.id   AF-A0A1F9JW80-F1
#
_cell.length_a   1.000
_cell.length_b   1.000
_cell.length_c   1.000
_cell.angle_alpha   90.00
_cell.angle_beta   90.00
_cell.angle_gamma   90.00
#
_symmetry.space_group_name_H-M   'P 1'
#
loop_
_entity.id
_entity.type
_entity.pdbx_description
1 polymer ?
#
loop_
_entity_poly.entity_id
_entity_poly.type
_entity_poly.pdbx_seq_one_letter_code
_entity_poly.pdbx_strand_id
1 'polypeptide(L)'
;MRDASLIPLSHDHHHGLALALRCRKQALGQIRPMGIQGLKERAGELEEFFSRNLKPHFQAEEEILFPFMRSRIPQSEALIEDLLKDHAALREGLARLDGADGLGRLLFELGDLLERHIRREERELFPLFEKHATPGEAERVGKEIEKILAFANPKSKI
;
A
#
# COMPACT_ATOMS: atom_id res chain seq x y z
N MET A 1 0.44 -0.45 -20.21
CA MET A 1 -0.77 0.21 -19.70
C MET A 1 -1.34 -0.70 -18.63
N ARG A 2 -1.68 -0.17 -17.45
CA ARG A 2 -2.20 -0.96 -16.32
C ARG A 2 -3.56 -1.57 -16.71
N ASP A 3 -3.77 -2.84 -16.40
CA ASP A 3 -5.07 -3.49 -16.60
C ASP A 3 -6.15 -2.86 -15.72
N ALA A 4 -7.37 -2.74 -16.24
CA ALA A 4 -8.47 -2.08 -15.56
C ALA A 4 -8.78 -2.67 -14.17
N SER A 5 -8.58 -3.98 -14.01
CA SER A 5 -8.79 -4.69 -12.75
C SER A 5 -7.86 -4.25 -11.61
N LEU A 6 -6.71 -3.66 -11.95
CA LEU A 6 -5.68 -3.22 -10.99
C LEU A 6 -5.64 -1.70 -10.81
N ILE A 7 -6.36 -0.93 -11.64
CA ILE A 7 -6.40 0.54 -11.55
C ILE A 7 -6.80 1.03 -10.14
N PRO A 8 -7.81 0.44 -9.46
CA PRO A 8 -8.17 0.87 -8.10
C PRO A 8 -6.99 0.81 -7.12
N LEU A 9 -6.20 -0.27 -7.16
CA LEU A 9 -5.01 -0.43 -6.33
C LEU A 9 -3.91 0.58 -6.74
N SER A 10 -3.65 0.73 -8.04
CA SER A 10 -2.69 1.73 -8.54
C SER A 10 -3.05 3.19 -8.18
N HIS A 11 -4.33 3.51 -7.98
CA HIS A 11 -4.73 4.83 -7.48
C HIS A 11 -4.27 5.06 -6.03
N ASP A 12 -4.47 4.08 -5.15
CA ASP A 12 -3.95 4.15 -3.77
C ASP A 12 -2.42 4.26 -3.77
N HIS A 13 -1.73 3.57 -4.66
CA HIS A 13 -0.27 3.64 -4.82
C HIS A 13 0.24 5.05 -5.13
N HIS A 14 -0.45 5.79 -6.00
CA HIS A 14 -0.07 7.15 -6.32
C HIS A 14 -0.10 8.06 -5.08
N HIS A 15 -1.16 7.94 -4.26
CA HIS A 15 -1.28 8.66 -3.00
C HIS A 15 -0.24 8.19 -1.98
N GLY A 16 -0.02 6.88 -1.87
CA GLY A 16 0.96 6.26 -0.98
C GLY A 16 2.38 6.72 -1.26
N LEU A 17 2.81 6.79 -2.53
CA LEU A 17 4.14 7.29 -2.91
C LEU A 17 4.35 8.76 -2.55
N ALA A 18 3.34 9.60 -2.76
CA ALA A 18 3.42 11.01 -2.40
C ALA A 18 3.55 11.20 -0.88
N LEU A 19 2.79 10.41 -0.10
CA LEU A 19 2.85 10.45 1.36
C LEU A 19 4.16 9.87 1.90
N ALA A 20 4.63 8.75 1.36
CA ALA A 20 5.92 8.15 1.67
C ALA A 20 7.08 9.15 1.49
N LEU A 21 7.09 9.86 0.36
CA LEU A 21 8.08 10.92 0.12
C LEU A 21 7.99 12.04 1.16
N ARG A 22 6.78 12.50 1.51
CA ARG A 22 6.58 13.54 2.52
C ARG A 22 7.03 13.09 3.91
N CYS A 23 6.79 11.83 4.27
CA CYS A 23 7.24 11.23 5.53
C CYS A 23 8.78 11.25 5.61
N ARG A 24 9.47 10.76 4.58
CA ARG A 24 10.94 10.77 4.52
C ARG A 24 11.50 12.20 4.56
N LYS A 25 10.94 13.12 3.77
CA LYS A 25 11.37 14.54 3.77
C LYS A 25 11.16 15.21 5.13
N GLN A 26 10.04 14.95 5.80
CA GLN A 26 9.79 15.49 7.14
C GLN A 26 10.78 14.96 8.16
N ALA A 27 11.03 13.65 8.15
CA ALA A 27 11.98 13.03 9.05
C ALA A 27 13.40 13.61 8.92
N LEU A 28 13.77 14.02 7.71
CA LEU A 28 15.03 14.71 7.41
C LEU A 28 14.99 16.23 7.66
N GLY A 29 13.87 16.79 8.15
CA GLY A 29 13.72 18.22 8.39
C GLY A 29 13.67 19.09 7.13
N GLN A 30 13.29 18.50 5.98
CA GLN A 30 13.35 19.16 4.67
C GLN A 30 12.05 19.92 4.31
N ILE A 31 10.98 19.77 5.10
CA ILE A 31 9.70 20.44 4.87
C ILE A 31 9.16 21.06 6.18
N ARG A 32 8.29 22.07 6.04
CA ARG A 32 7.69 22.81 7.16
C ARG A 32 6.28 22.26 7.48
N PRO A 33 5.80 22.38 8.75
CA PRO A 33 6.57 22.82 9.92
C PRO A 33 7.67 21.82 10.28
N MET A 34 8.80 22.30 10.82
CA MET A 34 9.93 21.41 11.18
C MET A 34 9.79 20.90 12.62
N GLY A 35 10.64 19.93 12.99
CA GLY A 35 10.69 19.39 14.34
C GLY A 35 9.44 18.58 14.71
N ILE A 36 9.16 18.48 16.01
CA ILE A 36 8.13 17.57 16.52
C ILE A 36 6.72 17.87 15.97
N GLN A 37 6.41 19.14 15.69
CA GLN A 37 5.10 19.51 15.15
C GLN A 37 4.88 18.88 13.77
N GLY A 38 5.84 19.03 12.85
CA GLY A 38 5.74 18.43 11.52
C GLY A 38 5.77 16.92 11.56
N LEU A 39 6.59 16.33 12.45
CA LEU A 39 6.61 14.87 12.62
C LEU A 39 5.24 14.32 13.04
N LYS A 40 4.58 14.94 14.03
CA LYS A 40 3.23 14.55 14.46
C LYS A 40 2.19 14.74 13.36
N GLU A 41 2.28 15.83 12.60
CA GLU A 41 1.39 16.08 11.47
C GLU A 41 1.51 15.00 10.39
N ARG A 42 2.74 14.62 10.02
CA ARG A 42 2.95 13.53 9.04
C ARG A 42 2.52 12.17 9.58
N ALA A 43 2.78 11.90 10.86
CA ALA A 43 2.36 10.66 11.50
C ALA A 43 0.84 10.51 11.44
N GLY A 44 0.08 11.56 11.82
CA GLY A 44 -1.38 11.55 11.74
C GLY A 44 -1.91 11.36 10.31
N GLU A 45 -1.30 12.00 9.31
CA GLU A 45 -1.68 11.75 7.91
C GLU A 45 -1.38 10.33 7.45
N LEU A 46 -0.27 9.74 7.90
CA LEU A 46 0.09 8.36 7.59
C LEU A 46 -0.86 7.36 8.27
N GLU A 47 -1.25 7.60 9.51
CA GLU A 47 -2.26 6.82 10.23
C GLU A 47 -3.64 6.90 9.56
N GLU A 48 -4.07 8.10 9.17
CA GLU A 48 -5.35 8.31 8.48
C GLU A 48 -5.36 7.59 7.13
N PHE A 49 -4.31 7.77 6.32
CA PHE A 49 -4.17 7.09 5.04
C PHE A 49 -4.12 5.57 5.21
N PHE A 50 -3.40 5.08 6.22
CA PHE A 50 -3.38 3.65 6.48
C PHE A 50 -4.76 3.10 6.82
N SER A 51 -5.48 3.74 7.74
CA SER A 51 -6.79 3.26 8.17
C SER A 51 -7.83 3.29 7.05
N ARG A 52 -7.77 4.28 6.15
CA ARG A 52 -8.81 4.50 5.13
C ARG A 52 -8.48 3.87 3.78
N ASN A 53 -7.21 3.73 3.44
CA ASN A 53 -6.75 3.29 2.13
C ASN A 53 -5.92 2.01 2.23
N LEU A 54 -4.76 2.03 2.89
CA LEU A 54 -3.85 0.87 2.86
C LEU A 54 -4.43 -0.38 3.53
N LYS A 55 -5.20 -0.24 4.60
CA LYS A 55 -5.81 -1.39 5.28
C LYS A 55 -6.75 -2.17 4.34
N PRO A 56 -7.77 -1.56 3.70
CA PRO A 56 -8.59 -2.29 2.74
C PRO A 56 -7.84 -2.65 1.45
N HIS A 57 -6.81 -1.89 1.07
CA HIS A 57 -5.92 -2.25 -0.04
C HIS A 57 -5.23 -3.58 0.20
N PHE A 58 -4.51 -3.72 1.33
CA PHE A 58 -3.87 -4.98 1.71
C PHE A 58 -4.88 -6.11 1.86
N GLN A 59 -6.08 -5.82 2.35
CA GLN A 59 -7.13 -6.83 2.42
C GLN A 59 -7.51 -7.34 1.02
N ALA A 60 -7.70 -6.44 0.06
CA ALA A 60 -8.01 -6.83 -1.31
C ALA A 60 -6.89 -7.67 -1.94
N GLU A 61 -5.63 -7.36 -1.63
CA GLU A 61 -4.49 -8.13 -2.11
C GLU A 61 -4.40 -9.50 -1.44
N GLU A 62 -4.47 -9.54 -0.12
CA GLU A 62 -4.31 -10.75 0.69
C GLU A 62 -5.46 -11.75 0.50
N GLU A 63 -6.69 -11.26 0.31
CA GLU A 63 -7.88 -12.12 0.18
C GLU A 63 -8.18 -12.48 -1.27
N ILE A 64 -7.81 -11.65 -2.25
CA ILE A 64 -8.20 -11.83 -3.66
C ILE A 64 -6.98 -11.99 -4.56
N LEU A 65 -6.12 -10.99 -4.65
CA LEU A 65 -5.05 -10.94 -5.66
C LEU A 65 -4.00 -12.04 -5.42
N PHE A 66 -3.45 -12.12 -4.21
CA PHE A 66 -2.40 -13.08 -3.86
C PHE A 66 -2.90 -14.52 -3.96
N PRO A 67 -4.08 -14.91 -3.43
CA PRO A 67 -4.58 -16.27 -3.62
C PRO A 67 -4.80 -16.64 -5.09
N PHE A 68 -5.32 -15.70 -5.90
CA PHE A 68 -5.45 -15.91 -7.34
C PHE A 68 -4.08 -16.14 -7.98
N MET A 69 -3.10 -15.27 -7.72
CA MET A 69 -1.76 -15.37 -8.27
C MET A 69 -1.06 -16.66 -7.86
N ARG A 70 -1.15 -17.08 -6.59
CA ARG A 70 -0.62 -18.38 -6.13
C ARG A 70 -1.21 -19.56 -6.88
N SER A 71 -2.53 -19.53 -7.11
CA SER A 71 -3.22 -20.61 -7.81
C SER A 71 -2.83 -20.71 -9.30
N ARG A 72 -2.56 -19.57 -9.93
CA ARG A 72 -2.34 -19.47 -11.38
C ARG A 72 -0.87 -19.40 -11.78
N ILE A 73 -0.02 -18.90 -10.89
CA ILE A 73 1.37 -18.50 -11.14
C ILE A 73 2.23 -19.00 -9.97
N PRO A 74 2.59 -20.30 -9.90
CA PRO A 74 3.35 -20.84 -8.76
C PRO A 74 4.66 -20.11 -8.46
N GLN A 75 5.33 -19.56 -9.49
CA GLN A 75 6.54 -18.75 -9.30
C GLN A 75 6.32 -17.40 -8.59
N SER A 76 5.07 -16.98 -8.36
CA SER A 76 4.74 -15.77 -7.60
C SER A 76 4.92 -15.94 -6.09
N GLU A 77 5.06 -17.17 -5.58
CA GLU A 77 5.06 -17.47 -4.14
C GLU A 77 6.09 -16.65 -3.35
N ALA A 78 7.35 -16.64 -3.80
CA ALA A 78 8.41 -15.92 -3.11
C ALA A 78 8.19 -14.39 -3.11
N LEU A 79 7.63 -13.85 -4.20
CA LEU A 79 7.30 -12.42 -4.29
C LEU A 79 6.17 -12.07 -3.32
N ILE A 80 5.11 -12.88 -3.28
CA ILE A 80 3.96 -12.68 -2.39
C ILE A 80 4.37 -12.78 -0.92
N GLU A 81 5.21 -13.75 -0.55
CA GLU A 81 5.71 -13.90 0.81
C GLU A 81 6.51 -12.69 1.29
N ASP A 82 7.27 -12.05 0.40
CA ASP A 82 7.96 -10.81 0.77
C ASP A 82 7.00 -9.63 0.91
N LEU A 83 5.98 -9.50 0.05
CA LEU A 83 4.97 -8.45 0.18
C LEU A 83 4.15 -8.60 1.46
N LEU A 84 3.81 -9.84 1.85
CA LEU A 84 3.14 -10.12 3.13
C LEU A 84 3.99 -9.71 4.34
N LYS A 85 5.32 -9.90 4.28
CA LYS A 85 6.23 -9.42 5.32
C LYS A 85 6.28 -7.90 5.35
N ASP A 86 6.28 -7.24 4.19
CA ASP A 86 6.20 -5.78 4.10
C ASP A 86 4.89 -5.27 4.72
N HIS A 87 3.75 -5.92 4.43
CA HIS A 87 2.46 -5.58 5.05
C HIS A 87 2.49 -5.71 6.57
N ALA A 88 3.04 -6.82 7.09
CA ALA A 88 3.17 -7.04 8.53
C ALA A 88 4.06 -5.97 9.18
N ALA A 89 5.22 -5.67 8.59
CA ALA A 89 6.14 -4.65 9.08
C ALA A 89 5.53 -3.24 9.05
N LEU A 90 4.76 -2.90 8.00
CA LEU A 90 4.01 -1.64 7.94
C LEU A 90 2.98 -1.57 9.06
N ARG A 91 2.15 -2.61 9.25
CA ARG A 91 1.16 -2.68 10.34
C ARG A 91 1.79 -2.51 11.72
N GLU A 92 2.89 -3.21 11.98
CA GLU A 92 3.62 -3.12 13.25
C GLU A 92 4.23 -1.73 13.49
N GLY A 93 4.86 -1.15 12.47
CA GLY A 93 5.46 0.18 12.61
C GLY A 93 4.42 1.28 12.77
N LEU A 94 3.28 1.18 12.09
CA LEU A 94 2.15 2.11 12.23
C LEU A 94 1.53 2.05 13.62
N ALA A 95 1.38 0.85 14.20
CA ALA A 95 0.87 0.69 15.57
C ALA A 95 1.76 1.33 16.64
N ARG A 96 3.01 1.64 16.29
CA ARG A 96 3.99 2.33 17.16
C ARG A 96 4.07 3.83 16.94
N LEU A 97 3.35 4.40 15.96
CA LEU A 97 3.47 5.83 15.65
C LEU A 97 3.07 6.70 16.85
N ASP A 98 2.00 6.32 17.56
CA ASP A 98 1.62 6.96 18.81
C ASP A 98 2.62 6.62 19.92
N GLY A 99 3.18 7.66 20.54
CA GLY A 99 4.12 7.51 21.66
C GLY A 99 5.53 7.01 21.31
N ALA A 100 5.90 6.87 20.03
CA ALA A 100 7.25 6.41 19.66
C ALA A 100 8.37 7.35 20.14
N ASP A 101 9.31 6.79 20.92
CA ASP A 101 10.64 7.36 21.09
C ASP A 101 11.37 7.33 19.73
N GLY A 102 11.74 8.51 19.22
CA GLY A 102 12.38 8.62 17.90
C GLY A 102 11.41 8.60 16.72
N LEU A 103 10.23 9.22 16.86
CA LEU A 103 9.21 9.38 15.81
C LEU A 103 9.78 9.71 14.42
N GLY A 104 10.79 10.59 14.33
CA GLY A 104 11.43 10.93 13.05
C GLY A 104 12.06 9.72 12.34
N ARG A 105 12.76 8.86 13.08
CA ARG A 105 13.36 7.64 12.52
C ARG A 105 12.29 6.66 12.05
N LEU A 106 11.29 6.40 12.90
CA LEU A 106 10.18 5.50 12.56
C LEU A 106 9.42 5.99 11.31
N LEU A 107 9.14 7.29 11.23
CA LEU A 107 8.47 7.90 10.09
C LEU A 107 9.28 7.78 8.79
N PHE A 108 10.62 7.89 8.88
CA PHE A 108 11.50 7.66 7.74
C PHE A 108 11.45 6.20 7.28
N GLU A 109 11.60 5.26 8.21
CA GLU A 109 11.60 3.81 7.95
C GLU A 109 10.27 3.36 7.33
N LEU A 110 9.13 3.83 7.85
CA LEU A 110 7.81 3.55 7.28
C LEU A 110 7.64 4.14 5.88
N GLY A 111 8.09 5.38 5.67
CA GLY A 111 8.03 6.01 4.34
C GLY A 111 8.90 5.29 3.32
N ASP A 112 10.09 4.82 3.71
CA ASP A 112 10.96 4.03 2.83
C ASP A 112 10.36 2.66 2.51
N LEU A 113 9.86 1.95 3.54
CA LEU A 113 9.23 0.65 3.37
C LEU A 113 8.01 0.73 2.44
N LEU A 114 7.12 1.70 2.68
CA LEU A 114 5.91 1.89 1.85
C LEU A 114 6.28 2.19 0.39
N GLU A 115 7.28 3.04 0.15
CA GLU A 115 7.73 3.32 -1.21
C GLU A 115 8.31 2.07 -1.90
N ARG A 116 9.16 1.31 -1.22
CA ARG A 116 9.76 0.09 -1.80
C ARG A 116 8.70 -0.96 -2.09
N HIS A 117 7.76 -1.14 -1.18
CA HIS A 117 6.63 -2.06 -1.30
C HIS A 117 5.76 -1.72 -2.52
N ILE A 118 5.24 -0.48 -2.60
CA ILE A 118 4.43 -0.02 -3.75
C ILE A 118 5.18 -0.19 -5.08
N ARG A 119 6.48 0.17 -5.11
CA ARG A 119 7.27 0.04 -6.33
C ARG A 119 7.44 -1.42 -6.76
N ARG A 120 7.53 -2.34 -5.81
CA ARG A 120 7.64 -3.77 -6.09
C ARG A 120 6.35 -4.30 -6.69
N GLU A 121 5.20 -3.87 -6.18
CA GLU A 121 3.90 -4.27 -6.74
C GLU A 121 3.71 -3.74 -8.16
N GLU A 122 3.94 -2.45 -8.36
CA GLU A 122 3.78 -1.79 -9.65
C GLU A 122 4.71 -2.37 -10.73
N ARG A 123 5.93 -2.78 -10.35
CA ARG A 123 6.99 -3.19 -11.31
C ARG A 123 7.12 -4.70 -11.48
N GLU A 124 6.71 -5.48 -10.49
CA GLU A 124 6.91 -6.94 -10.49
C GLU A 124 5.58 -7.67 -10.37
N LEU A 125 4.81 -7.41 -9.31
CA LEU A 125 3.58 -8.16 -9.03
C LEU A 125 2.52 -7.94 -10.12
N PHE A 126 2.18 -6.68 -10.40
CA PHE A 126 1.11 -6.35 -11.32
C PHE A 126 1.45 -6.74 -12.76
N PRO A 127 2.67 -6.48 -13.30
CA PRO A 127 3.06 -7.01 -14.60
C PRO A 127 3.04 -8.55 -14.66
N LEU A 128 3.37 -9.23 -13.56
CA LEU A 128 3.30 -10.69 -13.49
C LEU A 128 1.84 -11.17 -13.58
N PHE A 129 0.92 -10.50 -12.89
CA PHE A 129 -0.52 -10.76 -12.99
C PHE A 129 -1.01 -10.56 -14.43
N GLU A 130 -0.75 -9.39 -15.02
CA GLU A 130 -1.20 -9.01 -16.37
C GLU A 130 -0.70 -9.97 -17.46
N LYS A 131 0.49 -10.55 -17.26
CA LYS A 131 1.07 -11.51 -18.20
C LYS A 131 0.35 -12.87 -18.20
N HIS A 132 -0.29 -13.27 -17.10
CA HIS A 132 -0.81 -14.64 -16.93
C HIS A 132 -2.32 -14.72 -16.73
N ALA A 133 -2.96 -13.65 -16.27
CA ALA A 133 -4.40 -13.57 -16.15
C ALA A 133 -5.04 -13.42 -17.54
N THR A 134 -6.03 -14.25 -17.83
CA THR A 134 -6.90 -14.03 -19.00
C THR A 134 -7.82 -12.83 -18.74
N PRO A 135 -8.36 -12.17 -19.78
CA PRO A 135 -9.26 -11.03 -19.58
C PRO A 135 -10.45 -11.32 -18.66
N GLY A 136 -11.07 -12.51 -18.77
CA GLY A 136 -12.18 -12.90 -17.90
C GLY A 136 -11.78 -13.29 -16.48
N GLU A 137 -10.52 -13.64 -16.24
CA GLU A 137 -9.98 -13.78 -14.88
C GLU A 137 -9.70 -12.41 -14.27
N ALA A 138 -9.05 -11.53 -15.02
CA ALA A 138 -8.74 -10.17 -14.59
C ALA A 138 -10.01 -9.40 -14.23
N GLU A 139 -11.05 -9.45 -15.07
CA GLU A 139 -12.33 -8.80 -14.77
C GLU A 139 -12.97 -9.33 -13.48
N ARG A 140 -12.92 -10.65 -13.24
CA ARG A 140 -13.47 -11.24 -12.00
C ARG A 140 -12.68 -10.81 -10.77
N VAL A 141 -11.35 -10.85 -10.83
CA VAL A 141 -10.47 -10.39 -9.74
C VAL A 141 -10.73 -8.92 -9.45
N GLY A 142 -10.80 -8.07 -10.48
CA GLY A 142 -11.08 -6.64 -10.34
C GLY A 142 -12.41 -6.36 -9.63
N LYS A 143 -13.49 -7.10 -9.98
CA LYS A 143 -14.79 -6.96 -9.32
C LYS A 143 -14.74 -7.31 -7.83
N GLU A 144 -13.99 -8.33 -7.43
CA GLU A 144 -13.87 -8.68 -6.00
C GLU A 144 -13.00 -7.67 -5.24
N ILE A 145 -11.92 -7.17 -5.85
CA ILE A 145 -11.12 -6.06 -5.31
C ILE A 145 -12.00 -4.83 -5.08
N GLU A 146 -12.76 -4.41 -6.09
CA GLU A 146 -13.66 -3.25 -6.00
C GLU A 146 -14.69 -3.39 -4.87
N LYS A 147 -15.23 -4.59 -4.64
CA LYS A 147 -16.17 -4.82 -3.53
C LYS A 147 -15.52 -4.55 -2.17
N ILE A 148 -14.30 -5.04 -1.95
CA ILE A 148 -13.57 -4.82 -0.70
C ILE A 148 -13.30 -3.34 -0.51
N LEU A 149 -12.76 -2.67 -1.53
CA LEU A 149 -12.44 -1.23 -1.48
C LEU A 149 -13.69 -0.35 -1.29
N ALA A 150 -14.79 -0.66 -1.98
CA ALA A 150 -16.05 0.09 -1.87
C ALA A 150 -16.74 -0.11 -0.52
N PHE A 151 -16.66 -1.30 0.08
CA PHE A 151 -17.18 -1.56 1.41
C PHE A 151 -16.42 -0.76 2.48
N ALA A 152 -15.10 -0.68 2.35
CA ALA A 152 -14.26 0.07 3.28
C ALA A 152 -14.37 1.59 3.09
N ASN A 153 -14.72 2.07 1.89
CA ASN A 153 -14.80 3.49 1.57
C ASN A 153 -16.08 3.83 0.79
N PRO A 154 -17.26 3.85 1.44
CA PRO A 154 -18.56 4.02 0.77
C PRO A 154 -18.77 5.40 0.10
N LYS A 155 -17.83 6.34 0.26
CA LYS A 155 -17.89 7.70 -0.33
C LYS A 155 -17.23 7.83 -1.71
N SER A 156 -16.68 6.75 -2.29
CA SER A 156 -16.02 6.82 -3.60
C SER A 156 -16.94 6.72 -4.82
N LYS A 157 -18.27 6.75 -4.64
CA LYS A 157 -19.22 6.95 -5.75
C LYS A 157 -19.54 8.44 -5.89
N ILE A 158 -18.83 9.11 -6.79
CA ILE A 158 -19.31 10.33 -7.47
C ILE A 158 -19.27 10.05 -8.96
#